data_AF-A0A2P6QDU2-F1
#
_entry.id   AF-A0A2P6QDU2-F1
#
_cell.length_a   1.000
_cell.length_b   1.000
_cell.length_c   1.000
_cell.angle_alpha   90.00
_cell.angle_beta   90.00
_cell.angle_gamma   90.00
#
_symmetry.space_group_name_H-M   'P 1'
#
loop_
_entity.id
_entity.type
_entity.pdbx_description
1 polymer ?
#
loop_
_entity_poly.entity_id
_entity_poly.type
_entity_poly.pdbx_seq_one_letter_code
_entity_poly.pdbx_strand_id
1 'polypeptide(L)'
;MPAACAIEMIHTMSLIHNNLPCMDNDDLRCRNPTNHKVFGEDVVVLAGDALLSFAFEHHAMSTVGVEPSRIVRAVEELARSIWSEGLVAGQVVDIHSEGLSNVGLEHLEYIHISAHLLPVRTPYAAVATKVRGFPERTVV
;
A
#
# COMPACT_ATOMS: atom_id res chain seq x y z
N MET A 1 13.50 -10.95 -1.92
CA MET A 1 13.40 -9.49 -1.70
C MET A 1 12.21 -9.21 -0.78
N PRO A 2 12.29 -9.55 0.52
CA PRO A 2 11.10 -9.61 1.39
C PRO A 2 10.33 -8.30 1.48
N ALA A 3 11.07 -7.19 1.64
CA ALA A 3 10.56 -5.83 1.70
C ALA A 3 9.73 -5.44 0.46
N ALA A 4 10.23 -5.73 -0.74
CA ALA A 4 9.52 -5.41 -1.99
C ALA A 4 8.26 -6.26 -2.16
N CYS A 5 8.32 -7.55 -1.77
CA CYS A 5 7.16 -8.43 -1.79
C CYS A 5 6.07 -7.95 -0.84
N ALA A 6 6.44 -7.51 0.37
CA ALA A 6 5.48 -6.96 1.34
C ALA A 6 4.77 -5.71 0.81
N ILE A 7 5.50 -4.77 0.18
CA ILE A 7 4.87 -3.60 -0.46
C ILE A 7 3.86 -4.02 -1.53
N GLU A 8 4.23 -4.98 -2.38
CA GLU A 8 3.35 -5.43 -3.46
C GLU A 8 2.12 -6.19 -2.93
N MET A 9 2.25 -6.92 -1.82
CA MET A 9 1.11 -7.52 -1.12
C MET A 9 0.15 -6.45 -0.59
N ILE A 10 0.67 -5.38 0.03
CA ILE A 10 -0.15 -4.25 0.52
C ILE A 10 -0.81 -3.52 -0.65
N HIS A 11 -0.08 -3.32 -1.75
CA HIS A 11 -0.64 -2.73 -2.97
C HIS A 11 -1.74 -3.58 -3.58
N THR A 12 -1.52 -4.88 -3.63
CA THR A 12 -2.53 -5.82 -4.12
C THR A 12 -3.76 -5.81 -3.21
N MET A 13 -3.57 -5.77 -1.89
CA MET A 13 -4.65 -5.65 -0.91
C MET A 13 -5.48 -4.38 -1.17
N SER A 14 -4.83 -3.21 -1.28
CA SER A 14 -5.56 -1.95 -1.47
C SER A 14 -6.37 -1.97 -2.76
N LEU A 15 -5.79 -2.52 -3.83
CA LEU A 15 -6.49 -2.67 -5.10
C LEU A 15 -7.65 -3.66 -5.03
N ILE A 16 -7.57 -4.71 -4.20
CA ILE A 16 -8.65 -5.69 -4.02
C ILE A 16 -9.84 -5.02 -3.34
N HIS A 17 -9.59 -4.28 -2.26
CA HIS A 17 -10.62 -3.53 -1.53
C HIS A 17 -11.22 -2.39 -2.37
N ASN A 18 -10.41 -1.65 -3.14
CA ASN A 18 -10.88 -0.59 -4.02
C ASN A 18 -11.96 -1.02 -5.01
N ASN A 19 -11.93 -2.27 -5.49
CA ASN A 19 -12.97 -2.71 -6.44
C ASN A 19 -14.33 -2.95 -5.75
N LEU A 20 -14.46 -2.90 -4.43
CA LEU A 20 -15.72 -3.18 -3.75
C LEU A 20 -16.81 -2.16 -4.12
N PRO A 21 -18.10 -2.54 -4.04
CA PRO A 21 -19.20 -1.64 -4.38
C PRO A 21 -19.28 -0.35 -3.56
N CYS A 22 -18.68 -0.33 -2.36
CA CYS A 22 -18.61 0.85 -1.49
C CYS A 22 -17.40 1.76 -1.79
N MET A 23 -16.55 1.39 -2.74
CA MET A 23 -15.41 2.16 -3.24
C MET A 23 -15.62 2.39 -4.75
N ASP A 24 -14.74 1.89 -5.62
CA ASP A 24 -14.79 2.16 -7.06
C ASP A 24 -15.91 1.39 -7.78
N ASN A 25 -16.45 0.33 -7.15
CA ASN A 25 -17.46 -0.58 -7.73
C ASN A 25 -17.07 -1.12 -9.12
N ASP A 26 -15.79 -1.43 -9.31
CA ASP A 26 -15.24 -1.90 -10.57
C ASP A 26 -15.64 -3.36 -10.85
N ASP A 27 -16.32 -3.60 -11.98
CA ASP A 27 -16.66 -4.95 -12.44
C ASP A 27 -15.48 -5.68 -13.07
N LEU A 28 -14.53 -4.94 -13.64
CA LEU A 28 -13.39 -5.47 -14.38
C LEU A 28 -12.09 -4.79 -13.98
N ARG A 29 -11.02 -5.56 -13.81
CA ARG A 29 -9.65 -5.04 -13.72
C ARG A 29 -8.70 -5.81 -14.60
N CYS A 30 -7.91 -5.08 -15.38
CA CYS A 30 -7.03 -5.66 -16.42
C CYS A 30 -7.78 -6.66 -17.34
N ARG A 31 -9.05 -6.35 -17.67
CA ARG A 31 -9.98 -7.16 -18.48
C ARG A 31 -10.49 -8.46 -17.82
N ASN A 32 -10.17 -8.69 -16.56
CA ASN A 32 -10.70 -9.82 -15.81
C ASN A 32 -11.78 -9.36 -14.83
N PRO A 33 -12.77 -10.20 -14.51
CA PRO A 33 -13.69 -9.93 -13.40
C PRO A 33 -12.93 -9.60 -12.12
N THR A 34 -13.38 -8.58 -11.39
CA THR A 34 -12.80 -8.26 -10.09
C THR A 34 -13.16 -9.32 -9.06
N ASN A 35 -12.39 -9.37 -7.97
CA ASN A 35 -12.52 -10.44 -6.98
C ASN A 35 -13.93 -10.53 -6.38
N HIS A 36 -14.61 -9.40 -6.19
CA HIS A 36 -15.93 -9.42 -5.55
C HIS A 36 -17.01 -9.97 -6.50
N LYS A 37 -16.82 -9.80 -7.83
CA LYS A 37 -17.69 -10.41 -8.85
C LYS A 37 -17.51 -11.92 -8.94
N VAL A 38 -16.33 -12.45 -8.57
CA VAL A 38 -16.04 -13.89 -8.63
C VAL A 38 -16.32 -14.60 -7.30
N PHE A 39 -15.94 -13.99 -6.18
CA PHE A 39 -15.90 -14.63 -4.87
C PHE A 39 -16.86 -14.05 -3.83
N GLY A 40 -17.54 -12.94 -4.13
CA GLY A 40 -18.37 -12.21 -3.17
C GLY A 40 -17.59 -11.16 -2.39
N GLU A 41 -18.33 -10.18 -1.84
CA GLU A 41 -17.76 -9.03 -1.12
C GLU A 41 -17.13 -9.44 0.23
N ASP A 42 -17.78 -10.35 0.95
CA ASP A 42 -17.34 -10.87 2.25
C ASP A 42 -15.97 -11.55 2.15
N VAL A 43 -15.78 -12.40 1.13
CA VAL A 43 -14.50 -13.05 0.87
C VAL A 43 -13.43 -12.03 0.48
N VAL A 44 -13.78 -10.99 -0.28
CA VAL A 44 -12.85 -9.93 -0.69
C VAL A 44 -12.35 -9.11 0.47
N VAL A 45 -13.23 -8.73 1.39
CA VAL A 45 -12.86 -8.01 2.61
C VAL A 45 -11.83 -8.83 3.39
N LEU A 46 -12.17 -10.09 3.68
CA LEU A 46 -11.31 -10.99 4.46
C LEU A 46 -9.99 -11.33 3.74
N ALA A 47 -10.00 -11.44 2.41
CA ALA A 47 -8.79 -11.67 1.63
C ALA A 47 -7.83 -10.49 1.72
N GLY A 48 -8.33 -9.26 1.69
CA GLY A 48 -7.49 -8.08 1.90
C GLY A 48 -6.92 -8.01 3.32
N ASP A 49 -7.72 -8.27 4.36
CA ASP A 49 -7.26 -8.29 5.75
C ASP A 49 -6.16 -9.35 5.98
N ALA A 50 -6.34 -10.54 5.40
CA ALA A 50 -5.36 -11.61 5.45
C ALA A 50 -4.08 -11.22 4.71
N LEU A 51 -4.18 -10.62 3.51
CA LEU A 51 -3.03 -10.24 2.70
C LEU A 51 -2.21 -9.11 3.34
N LEU A 52 -2.88 -8.14 3.98
CA LEU A 52 -2.23 -7.08 4.76
C LEU A 52 -1.45 -7.68 5.95
N SER A 53 -2.08 -8.57 6.70
CA SER A 53 -1.44 -9.25 7.84
C SER A 53 -0.24 -10.07 7.40
N PHE A 54 -0.39 -10.83 6.30
CA PHE A 54 0.67 -11.65 5.73
C PHE A 54 1.83 -10.82 5.19
N ALA A 55 1.61 -9.61 4.68
CA ALA A 55 2.68 -8.74 4.22
C ALA A 55 3.68 -8.40 5.33
N PHE A 56 3.18 -8.10 6.53
CA PHE A 56 4.04 -7.82 7.69
C PHE A 56 4.75 -9.07 8.20
N GLU A 57 4.04 -10.20 8.30
CA GLU A 57 4.64 -11.49 8.66
C GLU A 57 5.75 -11.86 7.68
N HIS A 58 5.46 -11.82 6.37
CA HIS A 58 6.42 -12.12 5.32
C HIS A 58 7.65 -11.21 5.40
N HIS A 59 7.45 -9.91 5.61
CA HIS A 59 8.56 -8.97 5.77
C HIS A 59 9.45 -9.33 6.95
N ALA A 60 8.86 -9.58 8.13
CA ALA A 60 9.61 -9.87 9.34
C ALA A 60 10.32 -11.23 9.27
N MET A 61 9.61 -12.28 8.84
CA MET A 61 10.07 -13.66 8.90
C MET A 61 11.00 -14.03 7.75
N SER A 62 10.85 -13.41 6.57
CA SER A 62 11.66 -13.72 5.40
C SER A 62 12.92 -12.85 5.28
N THR A 63 13.08 -11.84 6.15
CA THR A 63 14.28 -10.98 6.19
C THR A 63 15.36 -11.63 7.03
N VAL A 64 16.43 -12.09 6.37
CA VAL A 64 17.57 -12.77 7.00
C VAL A 64 18.85 -11.94 6.90
N GLY A 65 19.77 -12.09 7.85
CA GLY A 65 21.07 -11.41 7.84
C GLY A 65 21.00 -9.90 8.12
N VAL A 66 19.93 -9.45 8.78
CA VAL A 66 19.69 -8.05 9.14
C VAL A 66 19.43 -7.98 10.64
N GLU A 67 19.96 -6.95 11.30
CA GLU A 67 19.69 -6.68 12.71
C GLU A 67 18.18 -6.53 13.00
N PRO A 68 17.62 -7.20 14.03
CA PRO A 68 16.19 -7.15 14.35
C PRO A 68 15.64 -5.72 14.50
N SER A 69 16.42 -4.81 15.09
CA SER A 69 16.03 -3.41 15.25
C SER A 69 15.75 -2.69 13.91
N ARG A 70 16.45 -3.08 12.85
CA ARG A 70 16.25 -2.53 11.50
C ARG A 70 15.00 -3.10 10.83
N ILE A 71 14.67 -4.36 11.10
CA ILE A 71 13.43 -5.00 10.64
C ILE A 71 12.24 -4.33 11.31
N VAL A 72 12.28 -4.14 12.63
CA VAL A 72 11.22 -3.44 13.38
C VAL A 72 11.02 -2.02 12.87
N ARG A 73 12.10 -1.27 12.65
CA ARG A 73 12.01 0.08 12.06
C ARG A 73 11.38 0.05 10.66
N ALA A 74 11.75 -0.91 9.81
CA ALA A 74 11.13 -1.03 8.49
C ALA A 74 9.63 -1.36 8.57
N VAL A 75 9.22 -2.25 9.49
CA VAL A 75 7.80 -2.52 9.78
C VAL A 75 7.07 -1.26 10.23
N GLU A 76 7.68 -0.47 11.13
CA GLU A 76 7.11 0.79 11.62
C GLU A 76 6.88 1.79 10.48
N GLU A 77 7.89 2.05 9.66
CA GLU A 77 7.81 2.97 8.52
C GLU A 77 6.74 2.51 7.51
N LEU A 78 6.66 1.20 7.25
CA LEU A 78 5.64 0.62 6.38
C LEU A 78 4.23 0.80 6.97
N ALA A 79 4.05 0.53 8.27
CA ALA A 79 2.77 0.71 8.94
C ALA A 79 2.32 2.18 8.96
N ARG A 80 3.23 3.12 9.25
CA ARG A 80 2.96 4.56 9.22
C ARG A 80 2.49 5.03 7.84
N SER A 81 3.09 4.47 6.80
CA SER A 81 2.75 4.80 5.41
C SER A 81 1.34 4.34 4.99
N ILE A 82 0.76 3.35 5.69
CA ILE A 82 -0.56 2.78 5.36
C ILE A 82 -1.67 3.39 6.23
N TRP A 83 -1.34 3.76 7.46
CA TRP A 83 -2.28 4.24 8.49
C TRP A 83 -2.98 5.57 8.12
N SER A 84 -3.80 6.12 9.02
CA SER A 84 -4.62 7.34 8.89
C SER A 84 -3.89 8.65 8.57
N GLU A 85 -2.56 8.65 8.41
CA GLU A 85 -1.78 9.78 7.87
C GLU A 85 -1.19 9.48 6.48
N GLY A 86 -1.43 8.28 5.94
CA GLY A 86 -0.92 7.80 4.66
C GLY A 86 -2.04 7.24 3.78
N LEU A 87 -1.89 5.99 3.31
CA LEU A 87 -2.77 5.37 2.32
C LEU A 87 -4.27 5.55 2.63
N VAL A 88 -4.68 5.17 3.84
CA VAL A 88 -6.10 5.20 4.24
C VAL A 88 -6.64 6.64 4.23
N ALA A 89 -5.84 7.63 4.63
CA ALA A 89 -6.25 9.03 4.62
C ALA A 89 -6.52 9.51 3.19
N GLY A 90 -5.59 9.18 2.28
CA GLY A 90 -5.75 9.49 0.86
C GLY A 90 -6.99 8.84 0.25
N GLN A 91 -7.23 7.56 0.53
CA GLN A 91 -8.43 6.85 0.05
C GLN A 91 -9.73 7.46 0.59
N VAL A 92 -9.76 7.83 1.88
CA VAL A 92 -10.93 8.50 2.46
C VAL A 92 -11.20 9.83 1.75
N VAL A 93 -10.16 10.65 1.54
CA VAL A 93 -10.33 11.93 0.84
C VAL A 93 -10.74 11.73 -0.61
N ASP A 94 -10.22 10.72 -1.30
CA ASP A 94 -10.58 10.37 -2.68
C ASP A 94 -12.08 10.06 -2.80
N ILE A 95 -12.57 9.12 -1.99
CA ILE A 95 -14.00 8.72 -1.96
C ILE A 95 -14.91 9.92 -1.68
N HIS A 96 -14.55 10.80 -0.74
CA HIS A 96 -15.36 11.99 -0.40
C HIS A 96 -15.24 13.11 -1.45
N SER A 97 -14.29 13.00 -2.37
CA SER A 97 -14.09 13.96 -3.46
C SER A 97 -14.81 13.56 -4.75
N GLU A 98 -15.28 12.32 -4.85
CA GLU A 98 -16.05 11.85 -6.00
C GLU A 98 -17.32 12.68 -6.22
N GLY A 99 -17.58 13.03 -7.48
CA GLY A 99 -18.75 13.83 -7.86
C GLY A 99 -18.65 15.34 -7.54
N LEU A 100 -17.58 15.79 -6.89
CA LEU A 100 -17.32 17.22 -6.68
C LEU A 100 -16.81 17.88 -7.96
N SER A 101 -17.43 19.00 -8.37
CA SER A 101 -17.06 19.71 -9.60
C SER A 101 -15.86 20.66 -9.45
N ASN A 102 -15.47 20.99 -8.21
CA ASN A 102 -14.47 22.02 -7.91
C ASN A 102 -13.39 21.51 -6.93
N VAL A 103 -12.66 20.47 -7.33
CA VAL A 103 -11.49 20.00 -6.58
C VAL A 103 -10.28 20.87 -6.96
N GLY A 104 -9.75 21.65 -6.00
CA GLY A 104 -8.58 22.49 -6.21
C GLY A 104 -7.30 21.68 -6.40
N LEU A 105 -6.28 22.28 -7.04
CA LEU A 105 -5.01 21.61 -7.34
C LEU A 105 -4.34 20.99 -6.10
N GLU A 106 -4.27 21.74 -5.00
CA GLU A 106 -3.68 21.27 -3.73
C GLU A 106 -4.39 20.03 -3.18
N HIS A 107 -5.72 19.98 -3.29
CA HIS A 107 -6.52 18.84 -2.86
C HIS A 107 -6.31 17.62 -3.77
N LEU A 108 -6.21 17.85 -5.09
CA LEU A 108 -5.93 16.80 -6.06
C LEU A 108 -4.51 16.22 -5.89
N GLU A 109 -3.53 17.08 -5.60
CA GLU A 109 -2.16 16.68 -5.26
C GLU A 109 -2.12 15.84 -3.99
N TYR A 110 -2.87 16.25 -2.96
CA TYR A 110 -2.99 15.48 -1.72
C TYR A 110 -3.54 14.07 -1.97
N ILE A 111 -4.58 13.94 -2.79
CA ILE A 111 -5.14 12.63 -3.18
C ILE A 111 -4.09 11.80 -3.93
N HIS A 112 -3.41 12.38 -4.94
CA HIS A 112 -2.43 11.65 -5.75
C HIS A 112 -1.23 11.16 -4.94
N ILE A 113 -0.78 11.95 -3.96
CA ILE A 113 0.30 11.56 -3.07
C ILE A 113 -0.22 10.51 -2.07
N SER A 114 -1.34 10.77 -1.40
CA SER A 114 -1.71 10.00 -0.22
C SER A 114 -2.48 8.72 -0.56
N ALA A 115 -3.28 8.67 -1.62
CA ALA A 115 -4.12 7.52 -1.98
C ALA A 115 -3.35 6.41 -2.72
N HIS A 116 -2.10 6.67 -3.09
CA HIS A 116 -1.25 5.72 -3.78
C HIS A 116 -0.12 5.26 -2.87
N LEU A 117 0.27 3.97 -2.96
CA LEU A 117 1.48 3.46 -2.30
C LEU A 117 2.78 3.92 -2.99
N LEU A 118 2.70 4.76 -4.03
CA LEU A 118 3.86 5.29 -4.75
C LEU A 118 4.84 6.05 -3.82
N PRO A 119 4.40 7.00 -2.98
CA PRO A 119 5.26 7.63 -1.99
C PRO A 119 5.73 6.71 -0.86
N VAL A 120 5.20 5.49 -0.74
CA VAL A 120 5.75 4.47 0.18
C VAL A 120 6.97 3.80 -0.45
N ARG A 121 6.97 3.62 -1.77
CA ARG A 121 8.06 2.95 -2.50
C ARG A 121 9.40 3.70 -2.39
N THR A 122 9.42 5.03 -2.32
CA THR A 122 10.66 5.83 -2.29
C THR A 122 11.38 5.85 -0.92
N PRO A 123 10.76 6.26 0.20
CA PRO A 123 11.39 6.24 1.52
C PRO A 123 11.61 4.82 2.04
N TYR A 124 10.67 3.88 1.80
CA TYR A 124 10.86 2.51 2.23
C TYR A 124 11.94 1.78 1.42
N ALA A 125 12.08 2.02 0.12
CA ALA A 125 13.22 1.48 -0.64
C ALA A 125 14.56 2.04 -0.15
N ALA A 126 14.61 3.32 0.26
CA ALA A 126 15.79 3.92 0.87
C ALA A 126 16.12 3.28 2.24
N VAL A 127 15.11 3.01 3.08
CA VAL A 127 15.29 2.28 4.35
C VAL A 127 15.71 0.82 4.08
N ALA A 128 15.07 0.14 3.13
CA ALA A 128 15.36 -1.25 2.77
C ALA A 128 16.73 -1.45 2.11
N THR A 129 17.25 -0.44 1.41
CA THR A 129 18.64 -0.43 0.90
C THR A 129 19.64 -0.15 2.02
N LYS A 130 19.31 0.77 2.95
CA LYS A 130 20.13 1.03 4.15
C LYS A 130 20.18 -0.20 5.07
N VAL A 131 19.11 -0.99 5.13
CA VAL A 131 19.02 -2.32 5.77
C VAL A 131 20.04 -3.32 5.18
N ARG A 132 20.36 -3.27 3.88
CA ARG A 132 21.33 -4.17 3.23
C ARG A 132 22.80 -3.75 3.36
N GLY A 133 23.13 -2.64 4.02
CA GLY A 133 24.52 -2.22 4.21
C GLY A 133 25.26 -1.81 2.93
N PHE A 134 24.56 -1.37 1.87
CA PHE A 134 25.22 -0.80 0.70
C PHE A 134 25.74 0.61 1.01
N PRO A 135 27.01 0.94 0.69
CA PRO A 135 27.54 2.29 0.87
C PRO A 135 26.80 3.26 -0.05
N GLU A 136 26.42 4.42 0.50
CA GLU A 136 25.77 5.51 -0.23
C GLU A 136 26.61 5.88 -1.46
N ARG A 137 26.14 5.53 -2.66
CA ARG A 137 26.61 6.22 -3.86
C ARG A 137 25.75 7.46 -4.03
N THR A 138 26.37 8.60 -3.74
CA THR A 138 25.93 9.93 -4.16
C THR A 138 25.58 9.85 -5.65
N VAL A 139 24.30 9.97 -5.97
CA VAL A 139 23.88 10.29 -7.34
C VAL A 139 24.12 11.79 -7.47
N VAL A 140 25.13 12.14 -8.27
CA VAL A 140 25.34 13.48 -8.82
C VAL A 140 24.31 13.71 -9.93
#